data_AF-A0A8H6CTK4-F1
#
_entry.id   AF-A0A8H6CTK4-F1
#
_cell.length_a   1.000
_cell.length_b   1.000
_cell.length_c   1.000
_cell.angle_alpha   90.00
_cell.angle_beta   90.00
_cell.angle_gamma   90.00
#
_symmetry.space_group_name_H-M   'P 1'
#
loop_
_entity.id
_entity.type
_entity.pdbx_description
1 polymer ?
#
loop_
_entity_poly.entity_id
_entity_poly.type
_entity_poly.pdbx_seq_one_letter_code
_entity_poly.pdbx_strand_id
1 'polypeptide(L)'
;MDIQKIGASLISQTAEANFGLATLNVDFSVIKLQAPAEYKPLGNELTPSRRSAAEDGMPHVTARKLGALFQDWIPPVPDLIKAYGRRAVEIAQCRSVNPRASKSDGIFAEHIGIDGTGIWAAATSGPHAIPVYLLACMLARMWSTAEAVSIWTELVAERKRELTAIEETDPSYERAQFTSRISIPREDLAHWEASARSWLQAADRSMVKKQKQLMLIVDNTELPVSTKPQLFENVRSSWRSAMIAIDSLVKGLPQSVQDGAVLLGLSSWHLYPDMVVLGKGPSPVRMEQKDDLINAAGLLTIGLNIASSKHHGVYWSLPLSHLRYYGGPVMAERSLATQGNRITVQELFQVSVGSLTRSWNKD
;
A
#
# COMPACT_ATOMS: atom_id res chain seq x y z
N MET A 1 33.55 -41.75 -26.85
CA MET A 1 33.12 -42.17 -25.50
C MET A 1 34.01 -41.41 -24.53
N ASP A 2 33.71 -40.20 -24.09
CA ASP A 2 32.44 -39.56 -23.67
C ASP A 2 31.80 -40.22 -22.44
N ILE A 3 31.69 -39.42 -21.36
CA ILE A 3 30.71 -39.33 -20.26
C ILE A 3 31.30 -38.25 -19.31
N GLN A 4 30.99 -36.97 -19.52
CA GLN A 4 29.85 -36.20 -18.99
C GLN A 4 29.82 -35.96 -17.46
N LYS A 5 29.81 -34.66 -17.13
CA LYS A 5 29.05 -33.99 -16.07
C LYS A 5 29.18 -34.51 -14.64
N ILE A 6 29.90 -33.76 -13.80
CA ILE A 6 29.58 -33.64 -12.37
C ILE A 6 29.07 -32.22 -12.16
N GLY A 7 27.76 -32.09 -12.29
CA GLY A 7 26.98 -30.92 -11.91
C GLY A 7 25.65 -31.40 -11.34
N ALA A 8 25.25 -30.77 -10.22
CA ALA A 8 23.96 -30.82 -9.54
C ALA A 8 23.71 -31.90 -8.47
N SER A 9 22.99 -31.42 -7.44
CA SER A 9 22.49 -32.06 -6.21
C SER A 9 23.55 -32.23 -5.10
N LEU A 10 23.38 -31.73 -3.87
CA LEU A 10 22.16 -31.63 -3.07
C LEU A 10 22.06 -30.25 -2.38
N ILE A 11 21.01 -29.50 -2.71
CA ILE A 11 20.47 -28.44 -1.85
C ILE A 11 19.78 -29.17 -0.70
N SER A 12 20.46 -29.33 0.44
CA SER A 12 19.80 -29.81 1.66
C SER A 12 19.13 -28.63 2.37
N GLN A 13 17.86 -28.84 2.67
CA GLN A 13 16.88 -27.92 3.27
C GLN A 13 17.15 -27.65 4.76
N THR A 14 18.37 -27.27 5.13
CA THR A 14 18.79 -27.16 6.55
C THR A 14 19.46 -25.84 6.92
N ALA A 15 19.35 -24.81 6.09
CA ALA A 15 19.85 -23.47 6.41
C ALA A 15 18.84 -22.57 7.16
N GLU A 16 17.61 -23.03 7.43
CA GLU A 16 16.55 -22.16 7.98
C GLU A 16 16.51 -22.04 9.51
N ALA A 17 17.34 -22.74 10.29
CA ALA A 17 17.15 -22.80 11.74
C ALA A 17 18.14 -22.04 12.64
N ASN A 18 19.28 -21.54 12.15
CA ASN A 18 20.35 -21.03 13.05
C ASN A 18 20.95 -19.64 12.70
N PHE A 19 20.28 -18.83 11.88
CA PHE A 19 20.67 -17.42 11.64
C PHE A 19 20.02 -16.41 12.61
N GLY A 20 19.37 -16.91 13.66
CA GLY A 20 18.72 -16.09 14.66
C GLY A 20 19.72 -15.37 15.57
N LEU A 21 19.70 -14.04 15.51
CA LEU A 21 19.76 -13.12 16.68
C LEU A 21 21.03 -12.30 16.96
N ALA A 22 22.21 -12.59 16.40
CA ALA A 22 23.40 -11.79 16.74
C ALA A 22 23.78 -10.65 15.78
N THR A 23 23.18 -10.54 14.58
CA THR A 23 23.78 -9.69 13.50
C THR A 23 22.80 -8.78 12.73
N LEU A 24 21.51 -8.77 13.04
CA LEU A 24 20.50 -8.19 12.13
C LEU A 24 20.60 -6.66 11.90
N ASN A 25 21.16 -5.86 12.83
CA ASN A 25 21.32 -4.40 12.61
C ASN A 25 22.42 -4.07 11.59
N VAL A 26 23.44 -4.94 11.46
CA VAL A 26 24.51 -4.83 10.45
C VAL A 26 24.07 -5.52 9.13
N ASP A 27 23.04 -6.36 9.17
CA ASP A 27 22.69 -7.29 8.09
C ASP A 27 21.58 -6.79 7.13
N PHE A 28 20.82 -5.77 7.52
CA PHE A 28 19.79 -5.20 6.64
C PHE A 28 20.35 -4.51 5.38
N SER A 29 21.62 -4.12 5.37
CA SER A 29 22.28 -3.55 4.19
C SER A 29 23.02 -4.57 3.33
N VAL A 30 23.26 -5.79 3.82
CA VAL A 30 24.21 -6.72 3.18
C VAL A 30 23.53 -7.84 2.40
N ILE A 31 22.33 -8.28 2.80
CA ILE A 31 21.65 -9.40 2.13
C ILE A 31 20.64 -8.89 1.09
N LYS A 32 21.02 -9.03 -0.18
CA LYS A 32 20.13 -8.93 -1.34
C LYS A 32 19.47 -10.27 -1.60
N LEU A 33 18.13 -10.30 -1.63
CA LEU A 33 17.39 -11.48 -1.99
C LEU A 33 17.01 -11.44 -3.47
N GLN A 34 16.87 -12.62 -4.07
CA GLN A 34 16.40 -12.72 -5.44
C GLN A 34 14.93 -12.29 -5.50
N ALA A 35 14.62 -11.32 -6.37
CA ALA A 35 13.25 -10.87 -6.59
C ALA A 35 12.36 -12.03 -7.09
N PRO A 36 11.08 -12.10 -6.66
CA PRO A 36 10.12 -13.06 -7.20
C PRO A 36 9.99 -12.94 -8.71
N ALA A 37 9.64 -14.04 -9.38
CA ALA A 37 9.68 -14.14 -10.84
C ALA A 37 8.84 -13.05 -11.54
N GLU A 38 7.70 -12.71 -10.95
CA GLU A 38 6.74 -11.71 -11.44
C GLU A 38 7.31 -10.29 -11.42
N TYR A 39 8.31 -10.01 -10.57
CA TYR A 39 8.90 -8.69 -10.41
C TYR A 39 10.21 -8.54 -11.19
N LYS A 40 10.88 -9.64 -11.56
CA LYS A 40 12.19 -9.60 -12.23
C LYS A 40 12.24 -8.64 -13.44
N PRO A 41 11.23 -8.56 -14.32
CA PRO A 41 11.24 -7.62 -15.43
C PRO A 41 11.20 -6.14 -14.99
N LEU A 42 10.61 -5.83 -13.84
CA LEU A 42 10.50 -4.46 -13.33
C LEU A 42 11.88 -3.80 -13.16
N GLY A 43 12.86 -4.54 -12.63
CA GLY A 43 14.22 -4.03 -12.46
C GLY A 43 14.91 -3.62 -13.77
N ASN A 44 14.45 -4.12 -14.92
CA ASN A 44 14.97 -3.73 -16.24
C ASN A 44 14.26 -2.49 -16.81
N GLU A 45 13.12 -2.10 -16.25
CA GLU A 45 12.35 -0.92 -16.65
C GLU A 45 12.71 0.33 -15.81
N LEU A 46 13.53 0.16 -14.77
CA LEU A 46 14.07 1.24 -13.95
C LEU A 46 15.36 1.80 -14.55
N THR A 47 15.63 3.08 -14.29
CA THR A 47 16.94 3.66 -14.59
C THR A 47 18.03 3.00 -13.73
N PRO A 48 19.29 2.93 -14.21
CA PRO A 48 20.37 2.29 -13.45
C PRO A 48 20.53 2.85 -12.03
N SER A 49 20.39 4.17 -11.88
CA SER A 49 20.43 4.88 -10.59
C SER A 49 19.30 4.43 -9.66
N ARG A 50 18.04 4.43 -10.14
CA ARG A 50 16.87 3.97 -9.35
C ARG A 50 16.97 2.50 -8.95
N ARG A 51 17.49 1.66 -9.85
CA ARG A 51 17.71 0.24 -9.59
C ARG A 51 18.78 0.03 -8.52
N SER A 52 19.93 0.68 -8.64
CA SER A 52 21.01 0.58 -7.64
C SER A 52 20.57 1.12 -6.28
N ALA A 53 19.87 2.26 -6.24
CA ALA A 53 19.30 2.80 -5.00
C ALA A 53 18.31 1.82 -4.34
N ALA A 54 17.53 1.09 -5.13
CA ALA A 54 16.59 0.08 -4.64
C ALA A 54 17.26 -1.22 -4.19
N GLU A 55 18.41 -1.59 -4.76
CA GLU A 55 19.10 -2.85 -4.45
C GLU A 55 20.11 -2.71 -3.30
N ASP A 56 20.81 -1.57 -3.25
CA ASP A 56 21.97 -1.37 -2.36
C ASP A 56 21.82 -0.13 -1.46
N GLY A 57 20.78 0.68 -1.67
CA GLY A 57 20.56 1.94 -0.96
C GLY A 57 19.60 1.86 0.23
N MET A 58 19.26 3.02 0.80
CA MET A 58 18.30 3.10 1.89
C MET A 58 16.91 2.53 1.58
N PRO A 59 16.34 2.66 0.37
CA PRO A 59 15.07 1.99 0.05
C PRO A 59 15.05 0.49 0.40
N HIS A 60 16.14 -0.23 0.11
CA HIS A 60 16.31 -1.64 0.48
C HIS A 60 16.31 -1.84 2.00
N VAL A 61 17.14 -1.07 2.70
CA VAL A 61 17.24 -1.15 4.16
C VAL A 61 15.90 -0.85 4.84
N THR A 62 15.19 0.19 4.40
CA THR A 62 13.86 0.54 4.90
C THR A 62 12.85 -0.57 4.65
N ALA A 63 12.82 -1.12 3.44
CA ALA A 63 11.93 -2.22 3.08
C ALA A 63 12.18 -3.47 3.94
N ARG A 64 13.44 -3.85 4.17
CA ARG A 64 13.78 -4.97 5.05
C ARG A 64 13.39 -4.72 6.50
N LYS A 65 13.71 -3.54 7.04
CA LYS A 65 13.39 -3.16 8.42
C LYS A 65 11.88 -3.19 8.66
N LEU A 66 11.09 -2.59 7.77
CA LEU A 66 9.64 -2.60 7.87
C LEU A 66 9.08 -4.03 7.68
N GLY A 67 9.60 -4.79 6.71
CA GLY A 67 9.21 -6.19 6.50
C GLY A 67 9.44 -7.06 7.74
N ALA A 68 10.59 -6.92 8.39
CA ALA A 68 10.90 -7.62 9.64
C ALA A 68 9.99 -7.16 10.80
N LEU A 69 9.72 -5.85 10.90
CA LEU A 69 8.91 -5.27 11.97
C LEU A 69 7.44 -5.73 11.92
N PHE A 70 6.86 -5.85 10.72
CA PHE A 70 5.44 -6.15 10.52
C PHE A 70 5.16 -7.60 10.08
N GLN A 71 6.16 -8.49 10.05
CA GLN A 71 6.02 -9.86 9.53
C GLN A 71 4.83 -10.62 10.12
N ASP A 72 4.59 -10.50 11.43
CA ASP A 72 3.55 -11.26 12.13
C ASP A 72 2.12 -10.74 11.86
N TRP A 73 1.97 -9.62 11.16
CA TRP A 73 0.66 -9.10 10.77
C TRP A 73 0.21 -9.54 9.38
N ILE A 74 1.15 -10.02 8.58
CA ILE A 74 0.94 -10.28 7.16
C ILE A 74 0.22 -11.62 7.00
N PRO A 75 -0.99 -11.66 6.42
CA PRO A 75 -1.66 -12.90 6.06
C PRO A 75 -0.95 -13.58 4.88
N PRO A 76 -1.10 -14.90 4.70
CA PRO A 76 -0.59 -15.59 3.52
C PRO A 76 -1.43 -15.22 2.28
N VAL A 77 -0.88 -14.35 1.43
CA VAL A 77 -1.55 -13.83 0.22
C VAL A 77 -0.69 -13.96 -1.05
N PRO A 78 -0.23 -15.19 -1.37
CA PRO A 78 0.74 -15.39 -2.45
C PRO A 78 0.21 -15.00 -3.83
N ASP A 79 -1.09 -15.13 -4.10
CA ASP A 79 -1.65 -14.88 -5.42
C ASP A 79 -1.87 -13.39 -5.66
N LEU A 80 -2.25 -12.63 -4.61
CA LEU A 80 -2.19 -11.18 -4.63
C LEU A 80 -0.77 -10.67 -4.95
N ILE A 81 0.25 -11.20 -4.27
CA ILE A 81 1.64 -10.75 -4.46
C ILE A 81 2.11 -11.01 -5.89
N LYS A 82 1.75 -12.15 -6.48
CA LYS A 82 2.05 -12.45 -7.89
C LYS A 82 1.29 -11.52 -8.85
N ALA A 83 -0.01 -11.33 -8.64
CA ALA A 83 -0.84 -10.46 -9.46
C ALA A 83 -0.33 -9.01 -9.43
N TYR A 84 -0.01 -8.49 -8.25
CA TYR A 84 0.57 -7.15 -8.10
C TYR A 84 1.90 -7.01 -8.84
N GLY A 85 2.78 -8.02 -8.78
CA GLY A 85 4.05 -8.00 -9.51
C GLY A 85 3.86 -7.92 -11.03
N ARG A 86 2.95 -8.74 -11.57
CA ARG A 86 2.59 -8.71 -12.99
C ARG A 86 2.00 -7.36 -13.39
N ARG A 87 1.10 -6.80 -12.57
CA ARG A 87 0.53 -5.45 -12.78
C ARG A 87 1.61 -4.38 -12.78
N ALA A 88 2.55 -4.44 -11.84
CA ALA A 88 3.64 -3.50 -11.74
C ALA A 88 4.54 -3.54 -12.99
N VAL A 89 4.84 -4.73 -13.50
CA VAL A 89 5.58 -4.89 -14.76
C VAL A 89 4.79 -4.32 -15.95
N GLU A 90 3.48 -4.61 -16.04
CA GLU A 90 2.63 -4.07 -17.11
C GLU A 90 2.62 -2.53 -17.12
N ILE A 91 2.44 -1.91 -15.95
CA ILE A 91 2.51 -0.45 -15.78
C ILE A 91 3.90 0.06 -16.18
N ALA A 92 4.96 -0.63 -15.76
CA ALA A 92 6.32 -0.21 -16.04
C ALA A 92 6.71 -0.31 -17.52
N GLN A 93 6.09 -1.22 -18.26
CA GLN A 93 6.32 -1.37 -19.70
C GLN A 93 5.50 -0.36 -20.53
N CYS A 94 4.54 0.33 -19.93
CA CYS A 94 3.71 1.33 -20.59
C CYS A 94 4.51 2.61 -20.90
N ARG A 95 4.94 2.77 -22.16
CA ARG A 95 5.82 3.87 -22.58
C ARG A 95 5.22 5.27 -22.49
N SER A 96 3.89 5.39 -22.43
CA SER A 96 3.24 6.68 -22.21
C SER A 96 3.45 7.22 -20.79
N VAL A 97 3.71 6.35 -19.81
CA VAL A 97 4.02 6.74 -18.43
C VAL A 97 5.48 6.47 -18.05
N ASN A 98 6.13 5.49 -18.69
CA ASN A 98 7.54 5.15 -18.51
C ASN A 98 8.34 5.31 -19.82
N PRO A 99 8.54 6.56 -20.28
CA PRO A 99 9.41 6.81 -21.43
C PRO A 99 10.84 6.36 -21.13
N ARG A 100 11.56 5.92 -22.16
CA ARG A 100 12.99 5.65 -22.05
C ARG A 100 13.76 6.94 -22.24
N ALA A 101 14.78 7.14 -21.41
CA ALA A 101 15.70 8.23 -21.57
C ALA A 101 16.38 8.18 -22.95
N SER A 102 16.60 9.35 -23.51
CA SER A 102 17.20 9.61 -24.80
C SER A 102 18.40 10.54 -24.62
N LYS A 103 19.22 10.67 -25.67
CA LYS A 103 20.38 11.58 -25.63
C LYS A 103 19.97 13.04 -25.41
N SER A 104 18.76 13.43 -25.83
CA SER A 104 18.25 14.79 -25.64
C SER A 104 17.87 15.12 -24.20
N ASP A 105 17.68 14.11 -23.34
CA ASP A 105 17.37 14.33 -21.92
C ASP A 105 18.60 14.76 -21.10
N GLY A 106 19.80 14.60 -21.67
CA GLY A 106 21.06 15.11 -21.11
C GLY A 106 21.26 14.69 -19.66
N ILE A 107 21.50 15.68 -18.79
CA ILE A 107 21.74 15.49 -17.36
C ILE A 107 20.52 14.95 -16.59
N PHE A 108 19.32 15.02 -17.17
CA PHE A 108 18.09 14.55 -16.53
C PHE A 108 17.72 13.12 -16.92
N ALA A 109 18.50 12.47 -17.79
CA ALA A 109 18.25 11.11 -18.27
C ALA A 109 17.97 10.10 -17.15
N GLU A 110 18.64 10.23 -16.00
CA GLU A 110 18.44 9.33 -14.84
C GLU A 110 17.10 9.50 -14.11
N HIS A 111 16.44 10.64 -14.32
CA HIS A 111 15.16 10.99 -13.70
C HIS A 111 13.96 10.70 -14.61
N ILE A 112 14.20 10.40 -15.88
CA ILE A 112 13.17 10.04 -16.87
C ILE A 112 12.54 8.69 -16.51
N GLY A 113 11.22 8.61 -16.68
CA GLY A 113 10.44 7.40 -16.41
C GLY A 113 9.85 7.37 -15.00
N ILE A 114 9.26 6.24 -14.67
CA ILE A 114 8.53 6.04 -13.41
C ILE A 114 9.47 5.79 -12.23
N ASP A 115 9.04 6.19 -11.05
CA ASP A 115 9.66 5.77 -9.80
C ASP A 115 9.06 4.44 -9.34
N GLY A 116 9.76 3.34 -9.61
CA GLY A 116 9.48 2.02 -9.05
C GLY A 116 10.51 1.58 -8.00
N THR A 117 11.29 2.51 -7.45
CA THR A 117 12.39 2.21 -6.51
C THR A 117 11.87 1.49 -5.28
N GLY A 118 10.77 1.95 -4.67
CA GLY A 118 10.20 1.30 -3.49
C GLY A 118 9.67 -0.12 -3.74
N ILE A 119 9.02 -0.37 -4.89
CA ILE A 119 8.56 -1.72 -5.27
C ILE A 119 9.74 -2.65 -5.48
N TRP A 120 10.74 -2.21 -6.22
CA TRP A 120 11.91 -3.03 -6.52
C TRP A 120 12.70 -3.34 -5.24
N ALA A 121 12.88 -2.34 -4.37
CA ALA A 121 13.47 -2.52 -3.06
C ALA A 121 12.70 -3.55 -2.22
N ALA A 122 11.37 -3.45 -2.19
CA ALA A 122 10.53 -4.43 -1.50
C ALA A 122 10.72 -5.84 -2.07
N ALA A 123 10.75 -5.98 -3.40
CA ALA A 123 10.93 -7.25 -4.08
C ALA A 123 12.29 -7.92 -3.79
N THR A 124 13.35 -7.13 -3.56
CA THR A 124 14.69 -7.64 -3.23
C THR A 124 14.97 -7.73 -1.73
N SER A 125 14.02 -7.31 -0.89
CA SER A 125 14.16 -7.23 0.58
C SER A 125 13.58 -8.44 1.33
N GLY A 126 12.74 -9.23 0.69
CA GLY A 126 12.18 -10.46 1.26
C GLY A 126 10.65 -10.53 1.21
N PRO A 127 10.07 -11.66 1.63
CA PRO A 127 8.66 -11.97 1.38
C PRO A 127 7.67 -11.01 2.05
N HIS A 128 8.06 -10.42 3.19
CA HIS A 128 7.21 -9.52 3.97
C HIS A 128 7.25 -8.06 3.51
N ALA A 129 8.26 -7.67 2.72
CA ALA A 129 8.44 -6.28 2.33
C ALA A 129 7.42 -5.82 1.26
N ILE A 130 7.03 -6.69 0.33
CA ILE A 130 6.01 -6.36 -0.69
C ILE A 130 4.63 -6.09 -0.03
N PRO A 131 4.10 -6.96 0.85
CA PRO A 131 2.87 -6.65 1.60
C PRO A 131 2.91 -5.29 2.32
N VAL A 132 4.05 -4.96 2.95
CA VAL A 132 4.24 -3.66 3.62
C VAL A 132 4.23 -2.51 2.60
N TYR A 133 4.78 -2.69 1.40
CA TYR A 133 4.67 -1.70 0.33
C TYR A 133 3.22 -1.53 -0.13
N LEU A 134 2.43 -2.61 -0.17
CA LEU A 134 0.99 -2.52 -0.44
C LEU A 134 0.25 -1.65 0.58
N LEU A 135 0.63 -1.71 1.87
CA LEU A 135 0.13 -0.77 2.88
C LEU A 135 0.54 0.67 2.56
N ALA A 136 1.80 0.90 2.14
CA ALA A 136 2.24 2.23 1.74
C ALA A 136 1.37 2.80 0.61
N CYS A 137 0.99 1.98 -0.37
CA CYS A 137 0.07 2.37 -1.44
C CYS A 137 -1.35 2.68 -0.93
N MET A 138 -1.87 1.97 0.08
CA MET A 138 -3.17 2.31 0.68
C MET A 138 -3.10 3.66 1.40
N LEU A 139 -2.06 3.88 2.21
CA LEU A 139 -1.88 5.11 2.97
C LEU A 139 -1.65 6.31 2.06
N ALA A 140 -0.79 6.17 1.04
CA ALA A 140 -0.51 7.24 0.08
C ALA A 140 -1.73 7.63 -0.75
N ARG A 141 -2.65 6.70 -1.04
CA ARG A 141 -3.88 7.01 -1.77
C ARG A 141 -4.89 7.79 -0.93
N MET A 142 -5.04 7.44 0.35
CA MET A 142 -6.07 8.04 1.21
C MET A 142 -5.61 9.34 1.88
N TRP A 143 -4.37 9.37 2.36
CA TRP A 143 -3.88 10.44 3.24
C TRP A 143 -2.94 11.39 2.50
N SER A 144 -2.80 12.62 3.00
CA SER A 144 -1.72 13.51 2.56
C SER A 144 -0.36 12.96 3.01
N THR A 145 0.74 13.44 2.40
CA THR A 145 2.11 13.02 2.78
C THR A 145 2.37 13.17 4.28
N ALA A 146 2.02 14.31 4.88
CA ALA A 146 2.27 14.55 6.30
C ALA A 146 1.47 13.60 7.21
N GLU A 147 0.20 13.33 6.86
CA GLU A 147 -0.67 12.40 7.59
C GLU A 147 -0.18 10.96 7.45
N ALA A 148 0.16 10.52 6.23
CA ALA A 148 0.67 9.18 5.98
C ALA A 148 1.98 8.90 6.73
N VAL A 149 2.90 9.87 6.78
CA VAL A 149 4.14 9.76 7.56
C VAL A 149 3.85 9.73 9.08
N SER A 150 2.86 10.49 9.55
CA SER A 150 2.38 10.41 10.95
C SER A 150 1.88 9.01 11.27
N ILE A 151 1.00 8.46 10.41
CA ILE A 151 0.45 7.10 10.56
C ILE A 151 1.57 6.06 10.61
N TRP A 152 2.56 6.15 9.71
CA TRP A 152 3.71 5.25 9.74
C TRP A 152 4.51 5.35 11.03
N THR A 153 4.74 6.57 11.53
CA THR A 153 5.46 6.80 12.79
C THR A 153 4.72 6.16 13.96
N GLU A 154 3.40 6.31 14.01
CA GLU A 154 2.52 5.71 15.01
C GLU A 154 2.54 4.18 14.92
N LEU A 155 2.38 3.60 13.72
CA LEU A 155 2.41 2.15 13.52
C LEU A 155 3.73 1.51 13.94
N VAL A 156 4.86 2.15 13.62
CA VAL A 156 6.19 1.67 14.02
C VAL A 156 6.34 1.71 15.54
N ALA A 157 5.92 2.80 16.19
CA ALA A 157 5.99 2.94 17.64
C ALA A 157 5.12 1.89 18.37
N GLU A 158 3.88 1.71 17.91
CA GLU A 158 2.95 0.72 18.46
C GLU A 158 3.47 -0.71 18.27
N ARG A 159 3.94 -1.07 17.06
CA ARG A 159 4.47 -2.41 16.81
C ARG A 159 5.68 -2.74 17.68
N LYS A 160 6.58 -1.76 17.90
CA LYS A 160 7.71 -1.94 18.82
C LYS A 160 7.27 -2.15 20.25
N ARG A 161 6.19 -1.47 20.69
CA ARG A 161 5.62 -1.66 22.01
C ARG A 161 5.04 -3.08 22.17
N GLU A 162 4.28 -3.55 21.19
CA GLU A 162 3.78 -4.94 21.18
C GLU A 162 4.91 -5.95 21.28
N LEU A 163 5.99 -5.77 20.52
CA LEU A 163 7.14 -6.68 20.53
C LEU A 163 7.89 -6.66 21.86
N THR A 164 7.99 -5.48 22.50
CA THR A 164 8.66 -5.35 23.81
C THR A 164 7.84 -5.99 24.93
N ALA A 165 6.51 -6.05 24.77
CA ALA A 165 5.59 -6.66 25.72
C ALA A 165 5.52 -8.20 25.64
N ILE A 166 6.21 -8.82 24.68
CA ILE A 166 6.32 -10.28 24.61
C ILE A 166 7.14 -10.79 25.80
N GLU A 167 6.61 -11.79 26.50
CA GLU A 167 7.20 -12.37 27.71
C GLU A 167 8.39 -13.28 27.39
N GLU A 168 9.35 -13.40 28.32
CA GLU A 168 10.57 -14.22 28.16
C GLU A 168 10.28 -15.71 27.95
N THR A 169 9.13 -16.19 28.42
CA THR A 169 8.67 -17.57 28.22
C THR A 169 8.17 -17.85 26.80
N ASP A 170 7.92 -16.82 25.99
CA ASP A 170 7.48 -16.99 24.60
C ASP A 170 8.67 -17.38 23.70
N PRO A 171 8.55 -18.43 22.87
CA PRO A 171 9.62 -18.85 21.96
C PRO A 171 10.10 -17.76 20.99
N SER A 172 9.30 -16.72 20.76
CA SER A 172 9.63 -15.58 19.91
C SER A 172 10.28 -14.41 20.64
N TYR A 173 10.47 -14.49 21.97
CA TYR A 173 10.97 -13.40 22.82
C TYR A 173 12.26 -12.77 22.29
N GLU A 174 13.31 -13.56 22.08
CA GLU A 174 14.60 -13.02 21.65
C GLU A 174 14.48 -12.27 20.31
N ARG A 175 13.71 -12.84 19.36
CA ARG A 175 13.43 -12.22 18.06
C ARG A 175 12.65 -10.94 18.23
N ALA A 176 11.64 -10.93 19.09
CA ALA A 176 10.81 -9.77 19.35
C ALA A 176 11.59 -8.61 19.99
N GLN A 177 12.41 -8.91 21.00
CA GLN A 177 13.27 -7.93 21.67
C GLN A 177 14.34 -7.38 20.74
N PHE A 178 14.82 -8.19 19.79
CA PHE A 178 15.70 -7.70 18.75
C PHE A 178 14.96 -6.76 17.78
N THR A 179 13.82 -7.21 17.24
CA THR A 179 13.04 -6.46 16.24
C THR A 179 12.50 -5.13 16.81
N SER A 180 12.15 -5.08 18.09
CA SER A 180 11.67 -3.85 18.75
C SER A 180 12.74 -2.73 18.76
N ARG A 181 14.02 -3.09 18.72
CA ARG A 181 15.17 -2.16 18.73
C ARG A 181 15.54 -1.64 17.34
N ILE A 182 14.93 -2.13 16.26
CA ILE A 182 15.20 -1.67 14.90
C ILE A 182 14.92 -0.16 14.79
N SER A 183 15.89 0.64 14.40
CA SER A 183 15.68 2.08 14.18
C SER A 183 15.20 2.36 12.76
N ILE A 184 14.06 3.07 12.64
CA ILE A 184 13.47 3.54 11.39
C ILE A 184 13.21 5.05 11.55
N PRO A 185 14.16 5.89 11.11
CA PRO A 185 13.99 7.34 11.06
C PRO A 185 12.69 7.79 10.36
N ARG A 186 12.11 8.90 10.83
CA ARG A 186 10.92 9.49 10.20
C ARG A 186 11.17 9.91 8.75
N GLU A 187 12.39 10.32 8.44
CA GLU A 187 12.82 10.64 7.07
C GLU A 187 12.78 9.40 6.15
N ASP A 188 13.17 8.22 6.64
CA ASP A 188 13.09 6.98 5.86
C ASP A 188 11.63 6.60 5.57
N LEU A 189 10.73 6.81 6.54
CA LEU A 189 9.29 6.64 6.36
C LEU A 189 8.72 7.64 5.35
N ALA A 190 9.22 8.88 5.33
CA ALA A 190 8.84 9.88 4.33
C ALA A 190 9.28 9.50 2.91
N HIS A 191 10.51 8.98 2.74
CA HIS A 191 10.96 8.49 1.44
C HIS A 191 10.18 7.25 0.98
N TRP A 192 9.87 6.33 1.90
CA TRP A 192 9.04 5.15 1.62
C TRP A 192 7.63 5.55 1.13
N GLU A 193 6.99 6.49 1.83
CA GLU A 193 5.70 7.06 1.46
C GLU A 193 5.75 7.79 0.11
N ALA A 194 6.76 8.64 -0.11
CA ALA A 194 6.92 9.39 -1.35
C ALA A 194 7.10 8.48 -2.56
N SER A 195 7.85 7.38 -2.43
CA SER A 195 8.02 6.40 -3.50
C SER A 195 6.70 5.70 -3.82
N ALA A 196 5.91 5.29 -2.81
CA ALA A 196 4.58 4.73 -3.02
C ALA A 196 3.63 5.71 -3.72
N ARG A 197 3.64 6.98 -3.31
CA ARG A 197 2.83 8.03 -3.92
C ARG A 197 3.20 8.30 -5.38
N SER A 198 4.50 8.41 -5.67
CA SER A 198 5.02 8.60 -7.02
C SER A 198 4.61 7.45 -7.95
N TRP A 199 4.72 6.21 -7.45
CA TRP A 199 4.24 5.03 -8.15
C TRP A 199 2.74 5.09 -8.48
N LEU A 200 1.89 5.40 -7.49
CA LEU A 200 0.44 5.48 -7.69
C LEU A 200 0.05 6.48 -8.78
N GLN A 201 0.73 7.63 -8.85
CA GLN A 201 0.47 8.64 -9.88
C GLN A 201 0.80 8.15 -11.30
N ALA A 202 1.84 7.32 -11.46
CA ALA A 202 2.16 6.70 -12.73
C ALA A 202 1.15 5.59 -13.08
N ALA A 203 0.82 4.76 -12.10
CA ALA A 203 -0.11 3.66 -12.23
C ALA A 203 -1.54 4.13 -12.58
N ASP A 204 -2.03 5.22 -11.97
CA ASP A 204 -3.33 5.84 -12.27
C ASP A 204 -3.40 6.34 -13.72
N ARG A 205 -2.29 6.88 -14.24
CA ARG A 205 -2.20 7.32 -15.65
C ARG A 205 -2.16 6.14 -16.62
N SER A 206 -1.47 5.06 -16.26
CA SER A 206 -1.39 3.84 -17.07
C SER A 206 -2.73 3.13 -17.15
N MET A 207 -3.43 3.02 -16.02
CA MET A 207 -4.68 2.27 -15.88
C MET A 207 -5.92 3.16 -15.90
N VAL A 208 -5.84 4.33 -16.54
CA VAL A 208 -6.84 5.41 -16.43
C VAL A 208 -8.29 4.96 -16.69
N LYS A 209 -8.52 4.04 -17.63
CA LYS A 209 -9.87 3.56 -17.96
C LYS A 209 -10.46 2.72 -16.81
N LYS A 210 -9.75 1.66 -16.41
CA LYS A 210 -10.16 0.74 -15.34
C LYS A 210 -10.23 1.47 -13.99
N GLN A 211 -9.28 2.37 -13.74
CA GLN A 211 -9.24 3.20 -12.54
C GLN A 211 -10.44 4.15 -12.48
N LYS A 212 -10.74 4.90 -13.54
CA LYS A 212 -11.94 5.77 -13.57
C LYS A 212 -13.22 4.99 -13.32
N GLN A 213 -13.35 3.85 -13.97
CA GLN A 213 -14.47 2.95 -13.80
C GLN A 213 -14.64 2.51 -12.34
N LEU A 214 -13.56 2.06 -11.68
CA LEU A 214 -13.60 1.70 -10.26
C LEU A 214 -13.95 2.91 -9.37
N MET A 215 -13.37 4.08 -9.66
CA MET A 215 -13.61 5.29 -8.88
C MET A 215 -15.07 5.77 -8.99
N LEU A 216 -15.77 5.54 -10.11
CA LEU A 216 -17.20 5.81 -10.21
C LEU A 216 -18.01 4.97 -9.22
N ILE A 217 -17.62 3.73 -8.95
CA ILE A 217 -18.28 2.92 -7.91
C ILE A 217 -17.95 3.46 -6.54
N VAL A 218 -16.66 3.73 -6.29
CA VAL A 218 -16.20 4.30 -5.01
C VAL A 218 -16.98 5.57 -4.69
N ASP A 219 -17.09 6.51 -5.62
CA ASP A 219 -17.80 7.80 -5.45
C ASP A 219 -19.29 7.63 -5.09
N ASN A 220 -19.92 6.54 -5.55
CA ASN A 220 -21.35 6.28 -5.35
C ASN A 220 -21.64 5.33 -4.16
N THR A 221 -20.63 4.96 -3.39
CA THR A 221 -20.77 4.15 -2.17
C THR A 221 -20.59 5.00 -0.91
N GLU A 222 -21.16 4.57 0.20
CA GLU A 222 -21.03 5.21 1.51
C GLU A 222 -20.43 4.21 2.50
N LEU A 223 -19.16 3.81 2.28
CA LEU A 223 -18.54 2.72 3.04
C LEU A 223 -17.35 3.22 3.88
N PRO A 224 -17.38 3.06 5.21
CA PRO A 224 -16.19 3.30 6.02
C PRO A 224 -15.15 2.22 5.72
N VAL A 225 -13.87 2.61 5.58
CA VAL A 225 -12.74 1.68 5.50
C VAL A 225 -12.63 0.86 6.79
N SER A 226 -12.91 1.48 7.94
CA SER A 226 -12.97 0.80 9.23
C SER A 226 -13.82 1.60 10.21
N THR A 227 -14.41 0.90 11.17
CA THR A 227 -15.14 1.48 12.31
C THR A 227 -14.35 1.36 13.62
N LYS A 228 -13.13 0.81 13.58
CA LYS A 228 -12.32 0.61 14.79
C LYS A 228 -11.79 1.95 15.33
N PRO A 229 -11.86 2.21 16.64
CA PRO A 229 -11.52 3.51 17.20
C PRO A 229 -10.00 3.74 17.31
N GLN A 230 -9.20 2.68 17.50
CA GLN A 230 -7.76 2.80 17.65
C GLN A 230 -7.06 2.80 16.29
N LEU A 231 -6.19 3.79 16.03
CA LEU A 231 -5.48 3.95 14.74
C LEU A 231 -4.80 2.66 14.29
N PHE A 232 -4.07 2.05 15.21
CA PHE A 232 -3.32 0.84 14.98
C PHE A 232 -4.19 -0.31 14.48
N GLU A 233 -5.22 -0.66 15.26
CA GLU A 233 -6.13 -1.76 14.95
C GLU A 233 -6.93 -1.46 13.68
N ASN A 234 -7.29 -0.20 13.48
CA ASN A 234 -7.99 0.29 12.31
C ASN A 234 -7.15 0.07 11.03
N VAL A 235 -5.89 0.53 11.01
CA VAL A 235 -4.99 0.32 9.86
C VAL A 235 -4.64 -1.15 9.65
N ARG A 236 -4.27 -1.87 10.71
CA ARG A 236 -3.91 -3.29 10.63
C ARG A 236 -5.06 -4.13 10.08
N SER A 237 -6.28 -3.94 10.60
CA SER A 237 -7.43 -4.72 10.14
C SER A 237 -7.84 -4.39 8.71
N SER A 238 -7.87 -3.10 8.34
CA SER A 238 -8.20 -2.66 6.97
C SER A 238 -7.21 -3.24 5.96
N TRP A 239 -5.92 -3.13 6.25
CA TRP A 239 -4.86 -3.68 5.40
C TRP A 239 -4.97 -5.19 5.25
N ARG A 240 -5.16 -5.92 6.36
CA ARG A 240 -5.33 -7.37 6.36
C ARG A 240 -6.57 -7.81 5.57
N SER A 241 -7.72 -7.17 5.82
CA SER A 241 -8.98 -7.48 5.13
C SER A 241 -8.86 -7.26 3.62
N ALA A 242 -8.27 -6.15 3.19
CA ALA A 242 -8.02 -5.87 1.78
C ALA A 242 -7.13 -6.94 1.14
N MET A 243 -6.02 -7.31 1.79
CA MET A 243 -5.10 -8.33 1.25
C MET A 243 -5.79 -9.68 1.07
N ILE A 244 -6.51 -10.17 2.09
CA ILE A 244 -7.17 -11.49 2.06
C ILE A 244 -8.27 -11.52 1.00
N ALA A 245 -9.10 -10.48 0.94
CA ALA A 245 -10.20 -10.41 -0.02
C ALA A 245 -9.68 -10.37 -1.46
N ILE A 246 -8.67 -9.56 -1.74
CA ILE A 246 -8.14 -9.41 -3.10
C ILE A 246 -7.35 -10.64 -3.53
N ASP A 247 -6.61 -11.29 -2.63
CA ASP A 247 -6.00 -12.61 -2.90
C ASP A 247 -7.06 -13.65 -3.29
N SER A 248 -8.19 -13.66 -2.58
CA SER A 248 -9.32 -14.55 -2.88
C SER A 248 -9.95 -14.24 -4.25
N LEU A 249 -10.11 -12.96 -4.60
CA LEU A 249 -10.60 -12.54 -5.92
C LEU A 249 -9.66 -13.00 -7.05
N VAL A 250 -8.35 -12.81 -6.88
CA VAL A 250 -7.35 -13.29 -7.85
C VAL A 250 -7.47 -14.81 -8.07
N LYS A 251 -7.71 -15.58 -7.00
CA LYS A 251 -7.93 -17.05 -7.07
C LYS A 251 -9.24 -17.46 -7.75
N GLY A 252 -10.18 -16.53 -7.96
CA GLY A 252 -11.50 -16.82 -8.49
C GLY A 252 -12.54 -17.17 -7.42
N LEU A 253 -12.29 -16.78 -6.17
CA LEU A 253 -13.25 -16.93 -5.08
C LEU A 253 -14.04 -15.62 -4.95
N PRO A 254 -15.36 -15.64 -5.20
CA PRO A 254 -16.20 -14.47 -5.03
C PRO A 254 -16.10 -13.90 -3.62
N GLN A 255 -16.13 -12.57 -3.49
CA GLN A 255 -16.10 -11.88 -2.19
C GLN A 255 -17.32 -10.99 -2.06
N SER A 256 -17.87 -10.92 -0.84
CA SER A 256 -18.90 -9.94 -0.49
C SER A 256 -18.35 -9.03 0.59
N VAL A 257 -18.32 -7.72 0.33
CA VAL A 257 -17.70 -6.73 1.23
C VAL A 257 -18.73 -5.74 1.76
N GLN A 258 -18.53 -5.32 3.02
CA GLN A 258 -19.38 -4.36 3.74
C GLN A 258 -18.60 -3.13 4.24
N ASP A 259 -17.28 -3.14 4.09
CA ASP A 259 -16.38 -2.03 4.41
C ASP A 259 -15.62 -1.58 3.15
N GLY A 260 -15.07 -0.38 3.23
CA GLY A 260 -14.35 0.26 2.13
C GLY A 260 -12.90 -0.19 1.98
N ALA A 261 -12.37 -1.06 2.86
CA ALA A 261 -10.95 -1.40 2.84
C ALA A 261 -10.56 -2.15 1.56
N VAL A 262 -11.42 -3.04 1.08
CA VAL A 262 -11.20 -3.79 -0.16
C VAL A 262 -11.20 -2.86 -1.38
N LEU A 263 -12.13 -1.90 -1.45
CA LEU A 263 -12.17 -0.92 -2.53
C LEU A 263 -10.94 0.00 -2.53
N LEU A 264 -10.49 0.41 -1.34
CA LEU A 264 -9.23 1.14 -1.19
C LEU A 264 -8.05 0.29 -1.69
N GLY A 265 -7.94 -0.98 -1.28
CA GLY A 265 -6.92 -1.90 -1.75
C GLY A 265 -6.91 -2.07 -3.27
N LEU A 266 -8.07 -2.33 -3.88
CA LEU A 266 -8.21 -2.49 -5.34
C LEU A 266 -7.74 -1.24 -6.09
N SER A 267 -8.16 -0.05 -5.62
CA SER A 267 -7.75 1.22 -6.21
C SER A 267 -6.25 1.51 -6.01
N SER A 268 -5.67 1.11 -4.88
CA SER A 268 -4.24 1.31 -4.56
C SER A 268 -3.31 0.31 -5.24
N TRP A 269 -3.78 -0.89 -5.58
CA TRP A 269 -2.94 -1.95 -6.16
C TRP A 269 -3.23 -2.20 -7.64
N HIS A 270 -4.15 -1.41 -8.21
CA HIS A 270 -4.53 -1.41 -9.63
C HIS A 270 -4.98 -2.80 -10.09
N LEU A 271 -5.81 -3.45 -9.28
CA LEU A 271 -6.45 -4.72 -9.59
C LEU A 271 -7.95 -4.47 -9.72
N TYR A 272 -8.57 -4.98 -10.78
CA TYR A 272 -9.91 -4.56 -11.18
C TYR A 272 -10.84 -5.76 -11.39
N PRO A 273 -11.40 -6.35 -10.31
CA PRO A 273 -12.38 -7.42 -10.43
C PRO A 273 -13.65 -6.92 -11.10
N ASP A 274 -14.39 -7.84 -11.72
CA ASP A 274 -15.78 -7.58 -12.05
C ASP A 274 -16.59 -7.41 -10.76
N MET A 275 -17.56 -6.50 -10.79
CA MET A 275 -18.28 -6.05 -9.61
C MET A 275 -19.80 -6.14 -9.78
N VAL A 276 -20.50 -6.48 -8.70
CA VAL A 276 -21.95 -6.31 -8.55
C VAL A 276 -22.18 -5.39 -7.36
N VAL A 277 -22.74 -4.22 -7.65
CA VAL A 277 -23.08 -3.23 -6.64
C VAL A 277 -24.55 -3.34 -6.33
N LEU A 278 -24.86 -3.75 -5.11
CA LEU A 278 -26.22 -3.73 -4.59
C LEU A 278 -26.46 -2.28 -4.18
N GLY A 279 -27.25 -1.54 -4.96
CA GLY A 279 -27.52 -0.11 -4.77
C GLY A 279 -28.88 0.15 -4.12
N LYS A 280 -29.15 1.42 -3.74
CA LYS A 280 -30.49 1.86 -3.28
C LYS A 280 -31.56 1.84 -4.40
N GLY A 281 -31.14 1.64 -5.66
CA GLY A 281 -32.02 1.53 -6.83
C GLY A 281 -32.70 0.16 -6.95
N PRO A 282 -33.66 0.00 -7.87
CA PRO A 282 -34.48 -1.21 -7.97
C PRO A 282 -33.74 -2.45 -8.48
N SER A 283 -32.53 -2.30 -9.05
CA SER A 283 -31.75 -3.41 -9.62
C SER A 283 -30.26 -3.32 -9.28
N PRO A 284 -29.59 -4.46 -9.03
CA PRO A 284 -28.13 -4.52 -8.91
C PRO A 284 -27.42 -3.95 -10.14
N VAL A 285 -26.37 -3.17 -9.93
CA VAL A 285 -25.52 -2.66 -11.01
C VAL A 285 -24.36 -3.62 -11.20
N ARG A 286 -24.27 -4.23 -12.39
CA ARG A 286 -23.14 -5.07 -12.79
C ARG A 286 -22.12 -4.22 -13.54
N MET A 287 -20.85 -4.41 -13.23
CA MET A 287 -19.73 -3.70 -13.81
C MET A 287 -18.67 -4.70 -14.23
N GLU A 288 -18.34 -4.69 -15.52
CA GLU A 288 -17.33 -5.58 -16.09
C GLU A 288 -16.05 -4.80 -16.37
N GLN A 289 -14.99 -5.12 -15.63
CA GLN A 289 -13.64 -4.60 -15.79
C GLN A 289 -12.79 -5.50 -16.70
N LYS A 290 -13.08 -6.81 -16.72
CA LYS A 290 -12.38 -7.83 -17.52
C LYS A 290 -10.87 -7.74 -17.35
N ASP A 291 -10.44 -7.82 -16.10
CA ASP A 291 -9.03 -7.73 -15.77
C ASP A 291 -8.36 -9.09 -15.83
N ASP A 292 -7.37 -9.26 -16.72
CA ASP A 292 -6.72 -10.55 -16.97
C ASP A 292 -5.94 -11.10 -15.76
N LEU A 293 -5.65 -10.25 -14.77
CA LEU A 293 -5.01 -10.64 -13.51
C LEU A 293 -5.98 -11.12 -12.44
N ILE A 294 -7.30 -11.03 -12.71
CA ILE A 294 -8.37 -11.51 -11.85
C ILE A 294 -9.07 -12.65 -12.57
N ASN A 295 -9.20 -13.79 -11.91
CA ASN A 295 -9.99 -14.89 -12.45
C ASN A 295 -11.45 -14.43 -12.62
N ALA A 296 -12.09 -14.75 -13.76
CA ALA A 296 -13.47 -14.35 -14.06
C ALA A 296 -14.51 -14.82 -13.03
N ALA A 297 -14.22 -15.88 -12.25
CA ALA A 297 -15.05 -16.32 -11.13
C ALA A 297 -14.90 -15.44 -9.88
N GLY A 298 -13.84 -14.62 -9.80
CA GLY A 298 -13.53 -13.69 -8.72
C GLY A 298 -14.38 -12.44 -8.77
N LEU A 299 -15.69 -12.60 -8.54
CA LEU A 299 -16.67 -11.53 -8.56
C LEU A 299 -16.71 -10.82 -7.19
N LEU A 300 -16.61 -9.48 -7.20
CA LEU A 300 -16.79 -8.68 -6.00
C LEU A 300 -18.25 -8.20 -5.88
N THR A 301 -18.91 -8.56 -4.79
CA THR A 301 -20.24 -8.03 -4.43
C THR A 301 -20.08 -6.96 -3.37
N ILE A 302 -20.64 -5.77 -3.62
CA ILE A 302 -20.63 -4.66 -2.67
C ILE A 302 -22.00 -4.56 -2.04
N GLY A 303 -22.08 -4.82 -0.73
CA GLY A 303 -23.30 -4.70 0.06
C GLY A 303 -23.55 -3.26 0.51
N LEU A 304 -24.83 -2.88 0.65
CA LEU A 304 -25.19 -1.59 1.24
C LEU A 304 -25.04 -1.63 2.75
N ASN A 305 -24.36 -0.63 3.31
CA ASN A 305 -24.62 -0.23 4.68
C ASN A 305 -25.78 0.80 4.65
N ILE A 306 -26.91 0.48 5.28
CA ILE A 306 -28.17 1.23 5.18
C ILE A 306 -28.17 2.48 6.10
N ALA A 307 -27.18 2.62 6.97
CA ALA A 307 -27.06 3.80 7.82
C ALA A 307 -26.72 5.03 6.97
N SER A 308 -27.64 6.00 6.91
CA SER A 308 -27.42 7.27 6.21
C SER A 308 -26.21 7.98 6.81
N SER A 309 -25.09 7.98 6.09
CA SER A 309 -23.90 8.74 6.51
C SER A 309 -23.92 10.11 5.81
N LYS A 310 -23.37 11.15 6.44
CA LYS A 310 -23.17 12.45 5.78
C LYS A 310 -22.00 12.44 4.78
N HIS A 311 -21.32 11.29 4.62
CA HIS A 311 -20.11 11.17 3.84
C HIS A 311 -20.42 10.60 2.46
N HIS A 312 -19.71 11.10 1.45
CA HIS A 312 -19.73 10.53 0.11
C HIS A 312 -18.46 9.71 -0.11
N GLY A 313 -18.59 8.58 -0.78
CA GLY A 313 -17.49 7.71 -1.15
C GLY A 313 -17.06 6.70 -0.08
N VAL A 314 -15.95 6.02 -0.37
CA VAL A 314 -15.20 5.26 0.63
C VAL A 314 -14.39 6.23 1.49
N TYR A 315 -14.68 6.27 2.79
CA TYR A 315 -14.04 7.20 3.72
C TYR A 315 -13.28 6.48 4.82
N TRP A 316 -12.23 7.11 5.33
CA TRP A 316 -11.36 6.56 6.36
C TRP A 316 -11.06 7.63 7.41
N SER A 317 -11.42 7.34 8.66
CA SER A 317 -11.16 8.21 9.81
C SER A 317 -10.15 7.56 10.76
N LEU A 318 -9.14 8.32 11.18
CA LEU A 318 -8.07 7.88 12.09
C LEU A 318 -7.76 8.97 13.14
N PRO A 319 -7.58 8.61 14.43
CA PRO A 319 -7.03 9.53 15.44
C PRO A 319 -5.52 9.66 15.25
N LEU A 320 -5.03 10.80 14.75
CA LEU A 320 -3.60 11.04 14.52
C LEU A 320 -2.99 11.79 15.70
N SER A 321 -2.10 11.13 16.44
CA SER A 321 -1.42 11.73 17.60
C SER A 321 -0.12 12.46 17.23
N HIS A 322 0.51 12.13 16.09
CA HIS A 322 1.78 12.72 15.65
C HIS A 322 1.65 13.82 14.57
N LEU A 323 0.43 14.28 14.28
CA LEU A 323 0.19 15.29 13.24
C LEU A 323 0.63 16.71 13.66
N ARG A 324 0.74 17.01 14.96
CA ARG A 324 1.25 18.30 15.49
C ARG A 324 2.18 18.06 16.68
N TYR A 325 3.24 18.87 16.76
CA TYR A 325 4.28 18.76 17.80
C TYR A 325 3.79 19.03 19.24
N TYR A 326 2.57 19.58 19.44
CA TYR A 326 1.95 19.79 20.76
C TYR A 326 0.42 19.70 20.65
N GLY A 327 -0.23 18.75 21.36
CA GLY A 327 -1.68 18.61 21.43
C GLY A 327 -2.18 17.16 21.60
N GLY A 328 -3.46 16.98 21.96
CA GLY A 328 -4.11 15.66 21.94
C GLY A 328 -4.35 15.13 20.52
N PRO A 329 -4.69 13.84 20.35
CA PRO A 329 -4.91 13.23 19.03
C PRO A 329 -6.01 13.96 18.27
N VAL A 330 -5.74 14.28 17.00
CA VAL A 330 -6.69 14.94 16.10
C VAL A 330 -7.36 13.86 15.25
N MET A 331 -8.69 13.81 15.27
CA MET A 331 -9.45 12.98 14.33
C MET A 331 -9.26 13.52 12.92
N ALA A 332 -8.52 12.80 12.09
CA ALA A 332 -8.40 13.08 10.67
C ALA A 332 -9.35 12.18 9.90
N GLU A 333 -10.02 12.72 8.89
CA GLU A 333 -10.93 11.99 8.01
C GLU A 333 -10.63 12.33 6.57
N ARG A 334 -10.58 11.30 5.72
CA ARG A 334 -10.36 11.43 4.28
C ARG A 334 -11.37 10.57 3.53
N SER A 335 -11.71 10.97 2.32
CA SER A 335 -12.57 10.20 1.43
C SER A 335 -11.91 10.06 0.06
N LEU A 336 -12.12 8.91 -0.57
CA LEU A 336 -11.76 8.66 -1.97
C LEU A 336 -12.69 9.37 -2.97
N ALA A 337 -13.77 10.02 -2.51
CA ALA A 337 -14.73 10.66 -3.38
C ALA A 337 -14.13 11.78 -4.22
N THR A 338 -14.19 11.67 -5.55
CA THR A 338 -13.70 12.70 -6.47
C THR A 338 -14.50 14.01 -6.38
N GLN A 339 -15.73 13.96 -5.84
CA GLN A 339 -16.64 15.10 -5.71
C GLN A 339 -16.64 15.72 -4.30
N GLY A 340 -15.96 15.14 -3.30
CA GLY A 340 -16.00 15.58 -1.90
C GLY A 340 -15.43 16.99 -1.64
N ASN A 341 -14.73 17.58 -2.61
CA ASN A 341 -14.20 18.95 -2.54
C ASN A 341 -15.12 20.01 -3.17
N ARG A 342 -16.31 19.64 -3.66
CA ARG A 342 -17.28 20.60 -4.18
C ARG A 342 -18.13 21.12 -3.03
N ILE A 343 -17.84 22.35 -2.60
CA ILE A 343 -18.77 23.12 -1.77
C ILE A 343 -20.09 23.30 -2.54
N THR A 344 -21.19 22.95 -1.89
CA THR A 344 -22.51 23.30 -2.38
C THR A 344 -22.65 24.83 -2.42
N VAL A 345 -23.56 25.36 -3.26
CA VAL A 345 -23.84 26.80 -3.28
C VAL A 345 -24.24 27.30 -1.89
N GLN A 346 -24.91 26.46 -1.10
CA GLN A 346 -25.32 26.77 0.26
C GLN A 346 -24.15 26.86 1.24
N GLU A 347 -23.17 25.95 1.15
CA GLU A 347 -21.92 26.04 1.92
C GLU A 347 -21.06 27.23 1.49
N LEU A 348 -21.03 27.55 0.19
CA LEU A 348 -20.39 28.76 -0.32
C LEU A 348 -21.03 30.01 0.30
N PHE A 349 -22.36 30.08 0.38
CA PHE A 349 -23.07 31.16 1.06
C PHE A 349 -22.71 31.25 2.54
N GLN A 350 -22.61 30.12 3.25
CA GLN A 350 -22.20 30.10 4.66
C GLN A 350 -20.77 30.63 4.85
N VAL A 351 -19.85 30.25 3.97
CA VAL A 351 -18.47 30.77 3.96
C VAL A 351 -18.47 32.28 3.66
N SER A 352 -19.26 32.74 2.69
CA SER A 352 -19.39 34.17 2.36
C SER A 352 -19.96 34.98 3.52
N VAL A 353 -21.04 34.50 4.16
CA VAL A 353 -21.64 35.16 5.34
C VAL A 353 -20.64 35.19 6.49
N GLY A 354 -19.99 34.06 6.82
CA GLY A 354 -18.99 34.01 7.88
C GLY A 354 -17.78 34.92 7.62
N SER A 355 -17.41 35.11 6.35
CA SER A 355 -16.33 36.04 5.95
C SER A 355 -16.74 37.50 6.13
N LEU A 356 -18.01 37.84 5.82
CA LEU A 356 -18.57 39.18 5.97
C LEU A 356 -18.82 39.55 7.43
N THR A 357 -19.27 38.60 8.26
CA THR A 357 -19.54 38.84 9.68
C THR A 357 -18.28 38.80 10.55
N ARG A 358 -17.12 38.37 10.01
CA ARG A 358 -15.85 38.34 10.74
C ARG A 358 -15.40 39.72 11.21
N SER A 359 -15.81 40.78 10.53
CA SER A 359 -15.50 42.17 10.90
C SER A 359 -16.51 42.78 11.89
N TRP A 360 -17.58 42.07 12.26
CA TRP A 360 -18.67 42.62 13.09
C TRP A 360 -18.48 42.44 14.59
N ASN A 361 -17.35 41.89 15.04
CA ASN A 361 -16.95 41.86 16.45
C ASN A 361 -15.64 42.64 16.68
N LYS A 362 -15.70 43.94 16.40
CA LYS A 362 -14.83 44.94 17.00
C LYS A 362 -15.68 46.11 17.43
N ASP A 363 -16.32 45.94 18.59
CA ASP A 363 -16.67 47.01 19.52
C ASP A 363 -16.58 46.45 20.95
#